data_AF-A0A964W3B1-F1
#
_entry.id   AF-A0A964W3B1-F1
#
_cell.length_a   1.000
_cell.length_b   1.000
_cell.length_c   1.000
_cell.angle_alpha   90.00
_cell.angle_beta   90.00
_cell.angle_gamma   90.00
#
_symmetry.space_group_name_H-M   'P 1'
#
loop_
_entity.id
_entity.type
_entity.pdbx_description
1 polymer ?
#
loop_
_entity_poly.entity_id
_entity_poly.type
_entity_poly.pdbx_seq_one_letter_code
_entity_poly.pdbx_strand_id
1 'polypeptide(L)'
;MTKEKLIETTKNLLENISVLKNQLDCEVAKIEDSQKTKIERILKVIKYLSLDDQRLIQYKYFENRKQIEIAVALNIDIRTIGRRADRIALYIGRMIYGFEDEFMDMLDQVWPVLINGESEETEVELLNRAVAHTVNMIIKKYNKVIS
;
A
#
# COMPACT_ATOMS: atom_id res chain seq x y z
N MET A 1 -3.78 11.60 -2.61
CA MET A 1 -2.87 11.45 -1.46
C MET A 1 -1.58 10.91 -2.01
N THR A 2 -0.47 11.58 -1.73
CA THR A 2 0.84 11.14 -2.24
C THR A 2 1.25 9.79 -1.65
N LYS A 3 2.11 9.08 -2.38
CA LYS A 3 2.66 7.77 -1.97
C LYS A 3 3.30 7.83 -0.57
N GLU A 4 4.07 8.86 -0.29
CA GLU A 4 4.77 9.04 0.99
C GLU A 4 3.77 9.22 2.14
N LYS A 5 2.75 10.06 1.93
CA LYS A 5 1.68 10.28 2.89
C LYS A 5 0.84 9.02 3.11
N LEU A 6 0.63 8.23 2.07
CA LEU A 6 -0.07 6.94 2.15
C LEU A 6 0.71 5.92 2.99
N ILE A 7 2.03 5.82 2.78
CA ILE A 7 2.92 4.97 3.58
C ILE A 7 2.90 5.41 5.05
N GLU A 8 3.10 6.69 5.32
CA GLU A 8 3.13 7.24 6.67
C GLU A 8 1.81 7.01 7.41
N THR A 9 0.68 7.38 6.79
CA THR A 9 -0.66 7.19 7.35
C THR A 9 -0.92 5.71 7.65
N THR A 10 -0.49 4.82 6.76
CA THR A 10 -0.68 3.37 6.95
C THR A 10 0.22 2.81 8.05
N LYS A 11 1.46 3.29 8.19
CA LYS A 11 2.34 2.90 9.30
C LYS A 11 1.74 3.30 10.65
N ASN A 12 1.25 4.53 10.76
CA ASN A 12 0.60 5.02 11.99
C ASN A 12 -0.65 4.20 12.31
N LEU A 13 -1.40 3.78 11.28
CA LEU A 13 -2.54 2.87 11.45
C LEU A 13 -2.10 1.50 11.96
N LEU A 14 -1.03 0.93 11.39
CA LEU A 14 -0.49 -0.38 11.79
C LEU A 14 0.10 -0.35 13.20
N GLU A 15 0.73 0.74 13.64
CA GLU A 15 1.21 0.89 15.02
C GLU A 15 0.09 0.80 16.05
N ASN A 16 -1.13 1.19 15.68
CA ASN A 16 -2.31 1.10 16.53
C ASN A 16 -3.10 -0.21 16.36
N ILE A 17 -2.64 -1.14 15.53
CA ILE A 17 -3.45 -2.30 15.14
C ILE A 17 -3.72 -3.28 16.28
N SER A 18 -2.82 -3.38 17.25
CA SER A 18 -3.03 -4.17 18.47
C SER A 18 -4.19 -3.62 19.30
N VAL A 19 -4.26 -2.29 19.42
CA VAL A 19 -5.38 -1.58 20.06
C VAL A 19 -6.67 -1.80 19.27
N LEU A 20 -6.63 -1.65 17.94
CA LEU A 20 -7.78 -1.87 17.06
C LEU A 20 -8.30 -3.30 17.12
N LYS A 21 -7.41 -4.29 17.22
CA LYS A 21 -7.79 -5.70 17.37
C LYS A 21 -8.42 -5.95 18.73
N ASN A 22 -7.82 -5.46 19.82
CA ASN A 22 -8.39 -5.60 21.16
C ASN A 22 -9.75 -4.90 21.28
N GLN A 23 -9.92 -3.77 20.59
CA GLN A 23 -11.21 -3.10 20.46
C GLN A 23 -12.24 -4.03 19.78
N LEU A 24 -11.90 -4.63 18.64
CA LEU A 24 -12.79 -5.57 17.94
C LEU A 24 -13.17 -6.80 18.80
N ASP A 25 -12.22 -7.33 19.58
CA ASP A 25 -12.41 -8.54 20.41
C ASP A 25 -13.18 -8.23 21.72
N CYS A 26 -13.19 -6.97 22.17
CA CYS A 26 -13.95 -6.55 23.35
C CYS A 26 -15.41 -6.24 22.99
N GLU A 27 -16.33 -7.17 23.27
CA GLU A 27 -17.80 -7.01 23.11
C GLU A 27 -18.40 -5.81 23.90
N VAL A 28 -17.63 -5.19 24.80
CA VAL A 28 -18.08 -4.12 25.70
C VAL A 28 -17.91 -2.73 25.10
N ALA A 29 -17.01 -2.54 24.14
CA ALA A 29 -16.80 -1.24 23.50
C ALA A 29 -17.77 -1.08 22.32
N LYS A 30 -18.71 -0.13 22.41
CA LYS A 30 -19.49 0.33 21.26
C LYS A 30 -18.56 0.99 20.24
N ILE A 31 -17.94 0.18 19.40
CA ILE A 31 -17.19 0.63 18.23
C ILE A 31 -18.22 0.93 17.15
N GLU A 32 -18.09 2.09 16.53
CA GLU A 32 -18.93 2.41 15.38
C GLU A 32 -18.70 1.40 14.25
N ASP A 33 -19.78 0.98 13.58
CA ASP A 33 -19.72 0.01 12.47
C ASP A 33 -18.75 0.43 11.35
N SER A 34 -18.60 1.74 11.16
CA SER A 34 -17.63 2.35 10.24
C SER A 34 -16.18 1.98 10.59
N GLN A 35 -15.83 2.03 11.88
CA GLN A 35 -14.51 1.66 12.39
C GLN A 35 -14.30 0.16 12.35
N LYS A 36 -15.33 -0.62 12.72
CA LYS A 36 -15.29 -2.09 12.63
C LYS A 36 -14.98 -2.55 11.21
N THR A 37 -15.71 -2.03 10.22
CA THR A 37 -15.49 -2.31 8.80
C THR A 37 -14.07 -1.97 8.35
N LYS A 38 -13.52 -0.86 8.84
CA LYS A 38 -12.16 -0.43 8.52
C LYS A 38 -11.11 -1.40 9.10
N ILE A 39 -11.28 -1.83 10.35
CA ILE A 39 -10.40 -2.81 11.02
C ILE A 39 -10.45 -4.16 10.32
N GLU A 40 -11.65 -4.66 10.00
CA GLU A 40 -11.84 -5.90 9.26
C GLU A 40 -11.18 -5.85 7.87
N ARG A 41 -11.28 -4.72 7.16
CA ARG A 41 -10.57 -4.51 5.89
C ARG A 41 -9.06 -4.62 6.07
N ILE A 42 -8.48 -3.96 7.08
CA ILE A 42 -7.04 -4.04 7.35
C ILE A 42 -6.62 -5.49 7.60
N LEU A 43 -7.31 -6.19 8.50
CA LEU A 43 -7.01 -7.58 8.85
C LEU A 43 -7.15 -8.50 7.63
N LYS A 44 -8.17 -8.27 6.80
CA LYS A 44 -8.37 -9.00 5.54
C LYS A 44 -7.23 -8.77 4.57
N VAL A 45 -6.76 -7.53 4.40
CA VAL A 45 -5.61 -7.24 3.53
C VAL A 45 -4.34 -7.89 4.05
N ILE A 46 -4.08 -7.87 5.37
CA ILE A 46 -2.93 -8.54 5.98
C ILE A 46 -2.97 -10.04 5.69
N LYS A 47 -4.14 -10.69 5.77
CA LYS A 47 -4.30 -12.13 5.44
C LYS A 47 -3.93 -12.47 3.99
N TYR A 48 -3.99 -11.53 3.06
CA TYR A 48 -3.60 -11.74 1.65
C TYR A 48 -2.11 -11.48 1.37
N LEU A 49 -1.35 -10.99 2.35
CA LEU A 49 0.10 -10.86 2.21
C LEU A 49 0.78 -12.24 2.21
N SER A 50 2.00 -12.30 1.67
CA SER A 50 2.86 -13.48 1.82
C SER A 50 3.12 -13.79 3.30
N LEU A 51 3.39 -15.04 3.66
CA LEU A 51 3.66 -15.43 5.05
C LEU A 51 4.83 -14.64 5.66
N ASP A 52 5.87 -14.36 4.89
CA ASP A 52 7.00 -13.57 5.36
C ASP A 52 6.63 -12.10 5.59
N ASP A 53 5.81 -11.52 4.71
CA ASP A 53 5.32 -10.14 4.90
C ASP A 53 4.34 -10.06 6.09
N GLN A 54 3.51 -11.08 6.30
CA GLN A 54 2.66 -11.19 7.50
C GLN A 54 3.51 -11.24 8.77
N ARG A 55 4.55 -12.09 8.81
CA ARG A 55 5.48 -12.18 9.94
C ARG A 55 6.23 -10.88 10.19
N LEU A 56 6.66 -10.18 9.14
CA LEU A 56 7.30 -8.88 9.26
C LEU A 56 6.35 -7.87 9.92
N ILE A 57 5.10 -7.79 9.46
CA ILE A 57 4.08 -6.93 10.07
C ILE A 57 3.83 -7.31 11.53
N GLN A 58 3.69 -8.60 11.82
CA GLN A 58 3.50 -9.11 13.18
C GLN A 58 4.65 -8.67 14.09
N TYR A 59 5.89 -9.00 13.74
CA TYR A 59 7.05 -8.67 14.56
C TYR A 59 7.23 -7.16 14.75
N LYS A 60 6.98 -6.37 13.70
CA LYS A 60 7.20 -4.93 13.74
C LYS A 60 6.11 -4.17 14.51
N TYR A 61 4.84 -4.50 14.29
CA TYR A 61 3.71 -3.68 14.73
C TYR A 61 2.85 -4.32 15.82
N PHE A 62 2.83 -5.65 15.93
CA PHE A 62 2.10 -6.34 17.01
C PHE A 62 3.03 -6.65 18.18
N GLU A 63 4.28 -7.01 17.91
CA GLU A 63 5.25 -7.40 18.93
C GLU A 63 6.31 -6.33 19.21
N ASN A 64 6.32 -5.22 18.44
CA ASN A 64 7.24 -4.09 18.60
C ASN A 64 8.73 -4.49 18.68
N ARG A 65 9.15 -5.50 17.91
CA ARG A 65 10.54 -5.98 17.87
C ARG A 65 11.46 -4.98 17.19
N LYS A 66 12.73 -4.96 17.60
CA LYS A 66 13.78 -4.15 16.96
C LYS A 66 14.11 -4.71 15.57
N GLN A 67 14.53 -3.85 14.65
CA GLN A 67 14.86 -4.27 13.27
C GLN A 67 15.90 -5.40 13.21
N ILE A 68 16.88 -5.41 14.11
CA ILE A 68 17.88 -6.49 14.22
C ILE A 68 17.21 -7.83 14.57
N GLU A 69 16.28 -7.84 15.52
CA GLU A 69 15.58 -9.05 15.96
C GLU A 69 14.69 -9.60 14.83
N ILE A 70 14.04 -8.70 14.08
CA ILE A 70 13.24 -9.07 12.91
C ILE A 70 14.12 -9.64 11.80
N ALA A 71 15.26 -9.00 11.52
CA ALA A 71 16.23 -9.44 10.51
C ALA A 71 16.73 -10.86 10.80
N VAL A 72 17.08 -11.14 12.06
CA VAL A 72 17.48 -12.48 12.51
C VAL A 72 16.32 -13.48 12.37
N ALA A 73 15.11 -13.12 12.85
CA ALA A 73 13.96 -14.02 12.82
C ALA A 73 13.50 -14.39 11.40
N LEU A 74 13.65 -13.47 10.44
CA LEU A 74 13.27 -13.66 9.04
C LEU A 74 14.43 -14.07 8.14
N ASN A 75 15.64 -14.18 8.69
CA ASN A 75 16.87 -14.48 7.93
C ASN A 75 17.08 -13.54 6.73
N ILE A 76 16.94 -12.23 6.94
CA ILE A 76 17.14 -11.19 5.91
C ILE A 76 17.99 -10.04 6.43
N ASP A 77 18.62 -9.29 5.52
CA ASP A 77 19.43 -8.13 5.87
C ASP A 77 18.59 -7.04 6.58
N ILE A 78 19.15 -6.42 7.61
CA ILE A 78 18.50 -5.37 8.40
C ILE A 78 18.02 -4.19 7.54
N ARG A 79 18.78 -3.80 6.51
CA ARG A 79 18.43 -2.71 5.57
C ARG A 79 17.24 -3.08 4.69
N THR A 80 16.87 -4.35 4.63
CA THR A 80 15.71 -4.84 3.88
C THR A 80 14.42 -4.70 4.67
N ILE A 81 14.49 -4.68 6.01
CA ILE A 81 13.31 -4.56 6.89
C ILE A 81 12.54 -3.27 6.62
N GLY A 82 13.22 -2.12 6.62
CA GLY A 82 12.59 -0.82 6.35
C GLY A 82 11.93 -0.78 4.97
N ARG A 83 12.66 -1.18 3.92
CA ARG A 83 12.16 -1.20 2.54
C ARG A 83 10.95 -2.12 2.36
N ARG A 84 10.97 -3.33 2.96
CA ARG A 84 9.83 -4.25 2.92
C ARG A 84 8.64 -3.70 3.70
N ALA A 85 8.86 -3.13 4.89
CA ALA A 85 7.80 -2.51 5.68
C ALA A 85 7.10 -1.39 4.90
N ASP A 86 7.86 -0.52 4.22
CA ASP A 86 7.32 0.59 3.42
C ASP A 86 6.51 0.07 2.23
N ARG A 87 7.01 -0.98 1.56
CA ARG A 87 6.31 -1.64 0.46
C ARG A 87 4.99 -2.25 0.92
N ILE A 88 4.99 -2.94 2.06
CA ILE A 88 3.78 -3.55 2.62
C ILE A 88 2.79 -2.47 3.07
N ALA A 89 3.27 -1.41 3.74
CA ALA A 89 2.44 -0.28 4.15
C ALA A 89 1.81 0.41 2.94
N LEU A 90 2.55 0.61 1.86
CA LEU A 90 2.01 1.15 0.61
C LEU A 90 0.90 0.26 0.03
N TYR A 91 1.15 -1.05 -0.03
CA TYR A 91 0.16 -2.01 -0.52
C TYR A 91 -1.12 -1.98 0.32
N ILE A 92 -0.99 -2.05 1.66
CA ILE A 92 -2.13 -1.98 2.58
C ILE A 92 -2.87 -0.64 2.42
N GLY A 93 -2.12 0.47 2.34
CA GLY A 93 -2.69 1.80 2.16
C GLY A 93 -3.54 1.91 0.92
N ARG A 94 -3.06 1.41 -0.23
CA ARG A 94 -3.83 1.41 -1.48
C ARG A 94 -5.12 0.59 -1.39
N MET A 95 -5.09 -0.52 -0.67
CA MET A 95 -6.29 -1.35 -0.47
C MET A 95 -7.33 -0.70 0.46
N ILE A 96 -6.92 0.23 1.32
CA ILE A 96 -7.81 0.90 2.27
C ILE A 96 -8.30 2.25 1.75
N TYR A 97 -7.39 3.06 1.20
CA TYR A 97 -7.60 4.46 0.86
C TYR A 97 -7.71 4.72 -0.64
N GLY A 98 -7.46 3.70 -1.47
CA GLY A 98 -7.49 3.84 -2.92
C GLY A 98 -6.12 4.18 -3.53
N PHE A 99 -6.11 4.28 -4.86
CA PHE A 99 -4.94 4.55 -5.70
C PHE A 99 -5.22 5.65 -6.74
N GLU A 100 -6.42 6.24 -6.73
CA GLU A 100 -6.93 7.17 -7.73
C GLU A 100 -6.03 8.40 -7.85
N ASP A 101 -5.68 9.03 -6.73
CA ASP A 101 -4.82 10.21 -6.77
C ASP A 101 -3.40 9.88 -7.27
N GLU A 102 -2.83 8.74 -6.86
CA GLU A 102 -1.52 8.29 -7.39
C GLU A 102 -1.60 7.99 -8.89
N PHE A 103 -2.75 7.50 -9.37
CA PHE A 103 -3.00 7.27 -10.79
C PHE A 103 -3.11 8.58 -11.58
N MET A 104 -3.81 9.58 -11.04
CA MET A 104 -3.90 10.91 -11.66
C MET A 104 -2.53 11.59 -11.72
N ASP A 105 -1.75 11.53 -10.64
CA ASP A 105 -0.37 12.06 -10.62
C ASP A 105 0.52 11.40 -11.70
N MET A 106 0.34 10.08 -11.92
CA MET A 106 1.07 9.38 -12.98
C MET A 106 0.61 9.79 -14.38
N LEU A 107 -0.70 9.99 -14.57
CA LEU A 107 -1.25 10.50 -15.83
C LEU A 107 -0.70 11.89 -16.15
N ASP A 108 -0.68 12.80 -15.18
CA ASP A 108 -0.18 14.17 -15.38
C ASP A 108 1.30 14.22 -15.76
N GLN A 109 2.10 13.23 -15.37
CA GLN A 109 3.51 13.11 -15.80
C GLN A 109 3.66 12.56 -17.23
N VAL A 110 2.77 11.65 -17.62
CA VAL A 110 2.79 11.00 -18.93
C VAL A 110 2.15 11.88 -19.99
N TRP A 111 1.13 12.65 -19.62
CA TRP A 111 0.31 13.46 -20.51
C TRP A 111 1.14 14.43 -21.36
N PRO A 112 2.03 15.28 -20.81
CA PRO A 112 2.84 16.20 -21.60
C PRO A 112 3.78 15.50 -22.58
N VAL A 113 4.27 14.31 -22.25
CA VAL A 113 5.19 13.54 -23.10
C VAL A 113 4.46 12.97 -24.32
N LEU A 114 3.20 12.58 -24.16
CA LEU A 114 2.42 11.95 -25.23
C LEU A 114 1.70 12.93 -26.15
N ILE A 115 1.58 14.20 -25.75
CA ILE A 115 0.90 15.26 -26.53
C ILE A 115 1.88 16.28 -27.14
N ASN A 116 3.19 16.10 -26.95
CA ASN A 116 4.20 16.97 -27.55
C ASN A 116 4.35 16.67 -29.05
N GLY A 117 3.55 17.37 -29.86
CA GLY A 117 3.59 17.33 -31.33
C GLY A 117 2.22 17.55 -31.96
N GLU A 118 2.18 17.92 -33.24
CA GLU A 118 0.94 17.88 -34.03
C GLU A 118 0.51 16.41 -34.16
N SER A 119 -0.58 16.06 -33.50
CA SER A 119 -1.17 14.73 -33.52
C SER A 119 -2.48 14.77 -34.30
N GLU A 120 -2.65 13.87 -35.28
CA GLU A 120 -3.93 13.67 -35.97
C GLU A 120 -4.95 12.92 -35.10
N GLU A 121 -4.54 12.37 -33.97
CA GLU A 121 -5.41 11.68 -33.02
C GLU A 121 -6.37 12.66 -32.33
N THR A 122 -7.62 12.22 -32.15
CA THR A 122 -8.61 12.91 -31.35
C THR A 122 -8.21 12.95 -29.87
N GLU A 123 -8.79 13.89 -29.11
CA GLU A 123 -8.57 14.01 -27.66
C GLU A 123 -8.87 12.69 -26.90
N VAL A 124 -9.88 11.94 -27.35
CA VAL A 124 -10.26 10.65 -26.77
C VAL A 124 -9.21 9.57 -27.03
N GLU A 125 -8.63 9.55 -28.23
CA GLU A 125 -7.56 8.61 -28.59
C GLU A 125 -6.27 8.90 -27.80
N LEU A 126 -5.93 10.19 -27.64
CA LEU A 126 -4.83 10.63 -26.80
C LEU A 126 -5.03 10.21 -25.32
N LEU A 127 -6.25 10.38 -24.80
CA LEU A 127 -6.60 9.93 -23.44
C LEU A 127 -6.48 8.43 -23.28
N ASN A 128 -7.01 7.64 -24.21
CA ASN A 128 -6.92 6.18 -24.17
C ASN A 128 -5.45 5.71 -24.22
N ARG A 129 -4.61 6.36 -25.02
CA ARG A 129 -3.18 6.05 -25.09
C ARG A 129 -2.45 6.37 -23.78
N ALA A 130 -2.71 7.54 -23.21
CA ALA A 130 -2.15 7.93 -21.92
C ALA A 130 -2.54 6.98 -20.80
N VAL A 131 -3.84 6.63 -20.70
CA VAL A 131 -4.35 5.64 -19.74
C VAL A 131 -3.69 4.29 -19.96
N ALA A 132 -3.66 3.77 -21.19
CA ALA A 132 -3.03 2.48 -21.49
C ALA A 132 -1.54 2.46 -21.13
N HIS A 133 -0.81 3.55 -21.40
CA HIS A 133 0.59 3.68 -21.04
C HIS A 133 0.79 3.66 -19.52
N THR A 134 0.00 4.45 -18.78
CA THR A 134 0.05 4.51 -17.32
C THR A 134 -0.30 3.16 -16.68
N VAL A 135 -1.34 2.48 -17.16
CA VAL A 135 -1.71 1.12 -16.73
C VAL A 135 -0.56 0.14 -16.98
N ASN A 136 0.07 0.19 -18.16
CA ASN A 136 1.22 -0.66 -18.47
C ASN A 136 2.42 -0.40 -17.56
N MET A 137 2.69 0.87 -17.20
CA MET A 137 3.72 1.21 -16.22
C MET A 137 3.41 0.61 -14.85
N ILE A 138 2.15 0.66 -14.41
CA ILE A 138 1.69 0.08 -13.15
C ILE A 138 1.87 -1.44 -13.17
N ILE A 139 1.38 -2.13 -14.19
CA ILE A 139 1.51 -3.59 -14.33
C ILE A 139 2.98 -4.01 -14.29
N LYS A 140 3.87 -3.33 -15.02
CA LYS A 140 5.31 -3.60 -14.99
C LYS A 140 5.91 -3.42 -13.60
N LYS A 141 5.47 -2.40 -12.86
CA LYS A 141 5.92 -2.14 -11.49
C LYS A 141 5.44 -3.22 -10.51
N TYR A 142 4.21 -3.71 -10.66
CA TYR A 142 3.65 -4.78 -9.82
C TYR A 142 4.27 -6.15 -10.12
N ASN A 143 4.52 -6.48 -11.40
CA ASN A 143 5.16 -7.75 -11.77
C ASN A 143 6.61 -7.84 -11.28
N LYS A 144 7.34 -6.72 -11.18
CA LYS A 144 8.67 -6.66 -10.55
C LYS A 144 8.67 -6.83 -9.02
N VAL A 145 7.52 -6.69 -8.37
CA VAL A 145 7.39 -6.80 -6.91
C VAL A 145 7.08 -8.24 -6.47
N ILE A 146 6.60 -9.08 -7.41
CA ILE A 146 6.20 -10.48 -7.19
C ILE A 146 7.30 -11.48 -7.63
N SER A 147 8.25 -11.04 -8.48
CA SER A 147 9.46 -11.79 -8.84
C SER A 147 10.61 -11.58 -7.86
#